data_AF-A0A951FBI6-F1
#
_entry.id   AF-A0A951FBI6-F1
#
_cell.length_a   1.000
_cell.length_b   1.000
_cell.length_c   1.000
_cell.angle_alpha   90.00
_cell.angle_beta   90.00
_cell.angle_gamma   90.00
#
_symmetry.space_group_name_H-M   'P 1'
#
loop_
_entity.id
_entity.type
_entity.pdbx_description
1 polymer ?
#
loop_
_entity_poly.entity_id
_entity_poly.type
_entity_poly.pdbx_seq_one_letter_code
_entity_poly.pdbx_strand_id
1 'polypeptide(L)'
;MQVVLAFLIGGLFAIAIYLMLRRTVARVIIGLALLTNATNLLIFTVGGLTRAAPPLIPEGQDRPTTPIADSMPQSLILTAIVIGFGVLAFMMVLAFRTTQVVVEDDTDRMQATDALVPVEMTDLAEPYDEEEESHPHDPVPTPRAQGAT
;
A
#
# COMPACT_ATOMS: atom_id res chain seq x y z
N MET A 1 -27.91 3.09 -11.05
CA MET A 1 -26.44 3.31 -10.91
C MET A 1 -25.99 3.29 -9.44
N GLN A 2 -26.67 4.01 -8.55
CA GLN A 2 -26.31 4.09 -7.12
C GLN A 2 -26.20 2.71 -6.44
N VAL A 3 -27.16 1.80 -6.65
CA VAL A 3 -27.13 0.44 -6.07
C VAL A 3 -25.89 -0.35 -6.51
N VAL A 4 -25.53 -0.27 -7.80
CA VAL A 4 -24.34 -0.95 -8.33
C VAL A 4 -23.07 -0.38 -7.71
N LEU A 5 -22.97 0.95 -7.58
CA LEU A 5 -21.85 1.58 -6.88
C LEU A 5 -21.79 1.19 -5.40
N ALA A 6 -22.93 1.08 -4.72
CA ALA A 6 -22.97 0.67 -3.31
C ALA A 6 -22.40 -0.74 -3.11
N PHE A 7 -22.78 -1.71 -3.95
CA PHE A 7 -22.20 -3.05 -3.91
C PHE A 7 -20.71 -3.07 -4.27
N LEU A 8 -20.31 -2.27 -5.27
CA LEU A 8 -18.90 -2.16 -5.66
C LEU A 8 -18.04 -1.58 -4.53
N ILE A 9 -18.49 -0.47 -3.93
CA ILE A 9 -17.80 0.16 -2.79
C ILE A 9 -17.73 -0.81 -1.62
N GLY A 10 -18.84 -1.46 -1.26
CA GLY A 10 -18.87 -2.46 -0.20
C GLY A 10 -17.92 -3.63 -0.46
N GLY A 11 -17.85 -4.11 -1.70
CA GLY A 11 -16.89 -5.15 -2.13
C GLY A 11 -15.44 -4.69 -2.00
N LEU A 12 -15.13 -3.47 -2.42
CA LEU A 12 -13.79 -2.90 -2.27
C LEU A 12 -13.40 -2.76 -0.79
N PHE A 13 -14.31 -2.30 0.08
CA PHE A 13 -14.08 -2.26 1.53
C PHE A 13 -13.83 -3.66 2.10
N ALA A 14 -14.62 -4.66 1.71
CA ALA A 14 -14.45 -6.04 2.17
C ALA A 14 -13.07 -6.60 1.76
N ILE A 15 -12.65 -6.40 0.51
CA ILE A 15 -11.33 -6.85 0.01
C ILE A 15 -10.20 -6.09 0.72
N ALA A 16 -10.33 -4.77 0.86
CA ALA A 16 -9.33 -3.93 1.51
C ALA A 16 -9.11 -4.36 2.97
N ILE A 17 -10.19 -4.53 3.74
CA ILE A 17 -10.14 -5.01 5.12
C ILE A 17 -9.54 -6.42 5.15
N TYR A 18 -10.00 -7.34 4.30
CA TYR A 18 -9.47 -8.70 4.22
C TYR A 18 -7.95 -8.73 4.00
N LEU A 19 -7.43 -7.90 3.08
CA LEU A 19 -6.00 -7.79 2.83
C LEU A 19 -5.22 -7.19 4.01
N MET A 20 -5.82 -6.22 4.71
CA MET A 20 -5.22 -5.60 5.90
C MET A 20 -5.08 -6.59 7.07
N LEU A 21 -5.90 -7.64 7.13
CA LEU A 21 -5.79 -8.72 8.11
C LEU A 21 -4.77 -9.81 7.72
N ARG A 22 -4.13 -9.70 6.55
CA ARG A 22 -3.12 -10.69 6.14
C ARG A 22 -1.77 -10.41 6.80
N ARG A 23 -1.05 -11.50 7.06
CA ARG A 23 0.25 -11.52 7.74
C ARG A 23 1.44 -10.92 7.00
N THR A 24 1.27 -10.47 5.76
CA THR A 24 2.39 -10.02 4.91
C THR A 24 2.27 -8.52 4.71
N VAL A 25 3.33 -7.75 5.00
CA VAL A 25 3.28 -6.28 5.00
C VAL A 25 2.85 -5.72 3.63
N ALA A 26 3.31 -6.35 2.54
CA ALA A 26 2.91 -5.98 1.18
C ALA A 26 1.38 -6.04 0.98
N ARG A 27 0.71 -7.07 1.54
CA ARG A 27 -0.76 -7.18 1.45
C ARG A 27 -1.47 -6.11 2.27
N VAL A 28 -0.91 -5.72 3.42
CA VAL A 28 -1.43 -4.61 4.24
C VAL A 28 -1.37 -3.30 3.45
N ILE A 29 -0.26 -3.02 2.77
CA ILE A 29 -0.09 -1.83 1.93
C ILE A 29 -1.10 -1.81 0.78
N ILE A 30 -1.27 -2.94 0.07
CA ILE A 30 -2.26 -3.06 -1.01
C ILE A 30 -3.68 -2.88 -0.45
N GLY A 31 -3.97 -3.43 0.73
CA GLY A 31 -5.24 -3.25 1.44
C GLY A 31 -5.51 -1.78 1.74
N LEU A 32 -4.52 -1.05 2.26
CA LEU A 32 -4.62 0.38 2.54
C LEU A 32 -4.84 1.23 1.27
N ALA A 33 -4.17 0.87 0.17
CA ALA A 33 -4.35 1.52 -1.13
C ALA A 33 -5.78 1.31 -1.66
N LEU A 34 -6.30 0.08 -1.57
CA LEU A 34 -7.68 -0.22 -1.95
C LEU A 34 -8.70 0.49 -1.04
N LEU A 35 -8.43 0.56 0.27
CA LEU A 35 -9.29 1.26 1.23
C LEU A 35 -9.40 2.76 0.90
N THR A 36 -8.29 3.37 0.52
CA THR A 36 -8.23 4.78 0.10
C THR A 36 -9.10 5.01 -1.14
N ASN A 37 -8.98 4.13 -2.14
CA ASN A 37 -9.81 4.21 -3.35
C ASN A 37 -11.31 3.98 -3.05
N ALA A 38 -11.63 3.00 -2.19
CA ALA A 38 -13.01 2.75 -1.78
C ALA A 38 -13.63 3.95 -1.05
N THR A 39 -12.86 4.61 -0.19
CA THR A 39 -13.27 5.82 0.54
C THR A 39 -13.46 7.00 -0.41
N ASN A 40 -12.57 7.19 -1.40
CA ASN A 40 -12.73 8.24 -2.41
C ASN A 40 -14.02 8.05 -3.23
N LEU A 41 -14.34 6.80 -3.61
CA LEU A 41 -15.60 6.48 -4.28
C LEU A 41 -16.82 6.69 -3.39
N LEU A 42 -16.71 6.37 -2.09
CA LEU A 42 -17.78 6.62 -1.12
C LEU A 42 -18.09 8.12 -1.02
N ILE A 43 -17.08 8.96 -0.86
CA ILE A 43 -17.25 10.42 -0.82
C ILE A 43 -17.87 10.93 -2.13
N PHE A 44 -17.41 10.40 -3.27
CA PHE A 44 -17.98 10.73 -4.57
C PHE A 44 -19.48 10.41 -4.66
N THR A 45 -19.91 9.27 -4.07
CA THR A 45 -21.34 8.92 -4.05
C THR A 45 -22.21 9.80 -3.16
N VAL A 46 -21.66 10.28 -2.04
CA VAL A 46 -22.36 11.20 -1.12
C VAL A 46 -22.61 12.55 -1.80
N GLY A 47 -21.72 12.96 -2.70
CA GLY A 47 -21.81 14.20 -3.48
C GLY A 47 -22.93 14.29 -4.51
N GLY A 48 -23.70 13.22 -4.72
CA GLY A 48 -24.77 13.17 -5.70
C GLY A 48 -24.28 12.83 -7.11
N LEU A 49 -24.69 11.66 -7.61
CA LEU A 49 -24.41 11.20 -8.98
C LEU A 49 -25.37 11.86 -10.00
N THR A 50 -25.44 13.18 -10.03
CA THR A 50 -26.18 13.92 -11.07
C THR A 50 -25.28 14.18 -12.26
N ARG A 51 -25.81 13.97 -13.48
CA ARG A 51 -25.16 14.43 -14.71
C ARG A 51 -25.30 15.96 -14.78
N ALA A 52 -24.39 16.66 -14.13
CA ALA A 52 -24.27 18.11 -14.16
C ALA A 52 -23.00 18.53 -14.89
N ALA A 53 -22.93 19.78 -15.33
CA ALA A 53 -21.70 20.33 -15.90
C ALA A 53 -20.59 20.34 -14.83
N PRO A 54 -19.29 20.28 -15.22
CA PRO A 54 -18.18 20.44 -14.28
C PRO A 54 -18.35 21.71 -13.42
N PRO A 55 -17.86 21.74 -12.17
CA PRO A 55 -17.97 22.91 -11.29
C PRO A 55 -16.98 24.01 -11.69
N LEU A 56 -17.11 24.51 -12.92
CA LEU A 56 -16.27 25.53 -13.52
C LEU A 56 -17.19 26.62 -14.07
N ILE A 57 -16.87 27.87 -13.76
CA ILE A 57 -17.60 29.03 -14.30
C ILE A 57 -16.98 29.36 -15.67
N PRO A 58 -17.79 29.45 -16.74
CA PRO A 58 -17.29 29.86 -18.06
C PRO A 58 -16.64 31.24 -18.02
N GLU A 59 -15.59 31.44 -18.82
CA GLU A 59 -14.89 32.73 -18.87
C GLU A 59 -15.83 33.87 -19.28
N GLY A 60 -15.76 34.99 -18.55
CA GLY A 60 -16.60 36.17 -18.78
C GLY A 60 -18.01 36.10 -18.16
N GLN A 61 -18.31 35.09 -17.33
CA GLN A 61 -19.56 34.98 -16.58
C GLN A 61 -19.31 35.01 -15.07
N ASP A 62 -20.19 35.68 -14.31
CA ASP A 62 -20.14 35.67 -12.84
C ASP A 62 -20.94 34.52 -12.23
N ARG A 63 -21.75 33.82 -13.04
CA ARG A 63 -22.66 32.76 -12.58
C ARG A 63 -22.76 31.62 -13.61
N PRO A 64 -23.00 30.38 -13.14
CA PRO A 64 -23.24 29.26 -14.04
C PRO A 64 -24.51 29.47 -14.87
N THR A 65 -24.43 29.19 -16.16
CA THR A 65 -25.57 29.20 -17.09
C THR A 65 -26.37 27.91 -17.10
N THR A 66 -25.81 26.84 -16.52
CA THR A 66 -26.43 25.51 -16.40
C THR A 66 -26.20 24.95 -14.99
N PRO A 67 -26.99 23.95 -14.55
CA PRO A 67 -26.69 23.23 -13.31
C PRO A 67 -25.29 22.61 -13.35
N ILE A 68 -24.44 23.02 -12.40
CA ILE A 68 -23.08 22.48 -12.21
C ILE A 68 -23.06 21.48 -11.05
N ALA A 69 -22.09 20.57 -11.07
CA ALA A 69 -21.87 19.61 -10.00
C ALA A 69 -21.43 20.30 -8.70
N ASP A 70 -21.66 19.65 -7.55
CA ASP A 70 -21.14 20.12 -6.27
C ASP A 70 -19.60 20.00 -6.24
N SER A 71 -18.92 21.09 -5.87
CA SER A 71 -17.47 21.17 -5.74
C SER A 71 -16.94 20.70 -4.38
N MET A 72 -17.81 20.62 -3.37
CA MET A 72 -17.44 20.19 -2.01
C MET A 72 -16.89 18.76 -1.99
N PRO A 73 -17.60 17.74 -2.53
CA PRO A 73 -17.07 16.37 -2.58
C PRO A 73 -15.76 16.26 -3.39
N GLN A 74 -15.63 17.05 -4.45
CA GLN A 74 -14.46 17.01 -5.34
C GLN A 74 -13.20 17.53 -4.67
N SER A 75 -13.31 18.65 -3.93
CA SER A 75 -12.19 19.20 -3.15
C SER A 75 -11.78 18.28 -1.99
N LEU A 76 -12.74 17.61 -1.35
CA LEU A 76 -12.46 16.61 -0.31
C LEU A 76 -11.70 15.40 -0.87
N ILE A 77 -12.10 14.90 -2.04
CA ILE A 77 -11.41 13.77 -2.70
C ILE A 77 -9.98 14.14 -3.09
N LEU A 78 -9.75 15.34 -3.64
CA LEU A 78 -8.40 15.78 -3.99
C LEU A 78 -7.48 15.80 -2.76
N THR A 79 -7.99 16.31 -1.63
CA THR A 79 -7.25 16.32 -0.36
C THR A 79 -6.98 14.90 0.14
N ALA A 80 -7.98 14.02 0.08
CA ALA A 80 -7.85 12.63 0.49
C ALA A 80 -6.83 11.87 -0.38
N ILE A 81 -6.77 12.13 -1.68
CA ILE A 81 -5.79 11.52 -2.59
C ILE A 81 -4.36 11.89 -2.20
N VAL A 82 -4.10 13.18 -1.92
CA VAL A 82 -2.74 13.64 -1.56
C VAL A 82 -2.30 13.06 -0.21
N ILE A 83 -3.20 13.06 0.79
CA ILE A 83 -2.92 12.44 2.10
C ILE A 83 -2.69 10.94 1.94
N GLY A 84 -3.57 10.25 1.21
CA GLY A 84 -3.46 8.81 0.96
C GLY A 84 -2.16 8.45 0.24
N PHE A 85 -1.75 9.24 -0.76
CA PHE A 85 -0.47 9.06 -1.42
C PHE A 85 0.72 9.23 -0.45
N GLY A 86 0.69 10.27 0.39
CA GLY A 86 1.73 10.50 1.40
C GLY A 86 1.85 9.34 2.40
N VAL A 87 0.72 8.85 2.91
CA VAL A 87 0.69 7.69 3.82
C VAL A 87 1.17 6.41 3.14
N LEU A 88 0.76 6.15 1.88
CA LEU A 88 1.20 4.98 1.13
C LEU A 88 2.70 5.01 0.81
N ALA A 89 3.22 6.16 0.39
CA ALA A 89 4.65 6.34 0.13
C ALA A 89 5.46 6.14 1.41
N PHE A 90 5.00 6.73 2.52
CA PHE A 90 5.62 6.53 3.82
C PHE A 90 5.60 5.06 4.25
N MET A 91 4.45 4.39 4.13
CA MET A 91 4.30 2.98 4.47
C MET A 91 5.19 2.08 3.60
N MET A 92 5.35 2.41 2.31
CA MET A 92 6.23 1.68 1.40
C MET A 92 7.70 1.80 1.82
N VAL A 93 8.17 3.01 2.12
CA VAL A 93 9.53 3.24 2.62
C VAL A 93 9.74 2.54 3.96
N LEU A 94 8.76 2.64 4.87
CA LEU A 94 8.84 1.97 6.16
C LEU A 94 8.94 0.45 5.99
N ALA A 95 8.08 -0.15 5.17
CA ALA A 95 8.12 -1.59 4.90
C ALA A 95 9.47 -2.03 4.33
N PHE A 96 10.02 -1.29 3.36
CA PHE A 96 11.35 -1.55 2.82
C PHE A 96 12.44 -1.52 3.90
N ARG A 97 12.41 -0.51 4.78
CA ARG A 97 13.36 -0.39 5.89
C ARG A 97 13.16 -1.49 6.93
N THR A 98 11.93 -1.89 7.21
CA THR A 98 11.62 -3.00 8.12
C THR A 98 12.18 -4.31 7.59
N THR A 99 12.06 -4.59 6.28
CA THR A 99 12.63 -5.79 5.68
C THR A 99 14.16 -5.83 5.82
N GLN A 100 14.85 -4.68 5.71
CA GLN A 100 16.30 -4.61 5.90
C GLN A 100 16.75 -4.86 7.35
N VAL A 101 15.91 -4.52 8.34
CA VAL A 101 16.29 -4.60 9.77
C VAL A 101 15.81 -5.90 10.42
N VAL A 102 14.59 -6.33 10.12
CA VAL A 102 13.94 -7.49 10.78
C VAL A 102 14.11 -8.77 9.96
N VAL A 103 14.35 -8.66 8.65
CA VAL A 103 14.54 -9.78 7.70
C VAL A 103 13.44 -10.85 7.83
N GLU A 104 12.20 -10.41 8.07
CA GLU A 104 11.00 -11.24 8.19
C GLU A 104 9.83 -10.49 7.54
N ASP A 105 8.95 -11.20 6.83
CA ASP A 105 7.74 -10.61 6.21
C ASP A 105 6.46 -11.03 6.94
N ASP A 106 6.50 -12.10 7.74
CA ASP A 106 5.36 -12.49 8.58
C ASP A 106 5.25 -11.57 9.79
N THR A 107 4.23 -10.70 9.79
CA THR A 107 3.97 -9.74 10.86
C THR A 107 3.77 -10.39 12.23
N ASP A 108 3.32 -11.65 12.31
CA ASP A 108 3.17 -12.36 13.59
C ASP A 108 4.55 -12.77 14.17
N ARG A 109 5.58 -12.81 13.33
CA ARG A 109 6.95 -13.24 13.67
C ARG A 109 7.94 -12.10 13.85
N MET A 110 7.52 -10.85 13.62
CA MET A 110 8.36 -9.64 13.78
C MET A 110 8.64 -9.29 15.25
N GLN A 111 9.36 -10.15 15.97
CA GLN A 111 9.67 -10.01 17.41
C GLN A 111 11.09 -9.51 17.69
N ALA A 112 11.87 -9.17 16.66
CA ALA A 112 13.27 -8.77 16.79
C ALA A 112 13.48 -7.58 17.76
N THR A 113 12.47 -6.71 17.92
CA THR A 113 12.52 -5.56 18.82
C THR A 113 12.29 -5.92 20.30
N ASP A 114 11.59 -7.01 20.59
CA ASP A 114 11.30 -7.47 21.96
C ASP A 114 12.46 -8.29 22.55
N ALA A 115 13.32 -8.83 21.68
CA ALA A 115 14.56 -9.45 22.10
C ALA A 115 15.53 -8.35 22.59
N LEU A 116 15.76 -8.27 23.90
CA LEU A 116 16.84 -7.48 24.51
C LEU A 116 18.24 -8.07 24.21
N VAL A 117 18.43 -8.63 23.01
CA VAL A 117 19.71 -9.08 22.51
C VAL A 117 20.26 -7.92 21.67
N PRO A 118 21.43 -7.36 22.02
CA PRO A 118 22.03 -6.31 21.22
C PRO A 118 22.25 -6.86 19.80
N VAL A 119 21.58 -6.29 18.81
CA VAL A 119 21.90 -6.54 17.41
C VAL A 119 23.31 -5.97 17.20
N GLU A 120 24.29 -6.84 17.06
CA GLU A 120 25.66 -6.43 16.75
C GLU A 120 25.63 -5.77 15.36
N MET A 121 25.94 -4.48 15.27
CA MET A 121 25.94 -3.66 14.04
C MET A 121 26.97 -4.13 12.98
N THR A 122 27.56 -5.31 13.18
CA THR A 122 28.59 -5.90 12.33
C THR A 122 28.01 -6.53 11.06
N ASP A 123 26.75 -6.99 11.09
CA ASP A 123 26.08 -7.65 9.94
C ASP A 123 25.29 -6.69 9.03
N LEU A 124 25.25 -5.39 9.34
CA LEU A 124 24.49 -4.39 8.56
C LEU A 124 25.33 -3.66 7.50
N ALA A 125 26.59 -4.08 7.31
CA ALA A 125 27.52 -3.44 6.40
C ALA A 125 27.75 -4.21 5.09
N GLU A 126 27.18 -5.42 4.92
CA GLU A 126 27.23 -6.09 3.63
C GLU A 126 26.15 -5.51 2.71
N PRO A 127 26.54 -4.90 1.58
CA PRO A 127 25.59 -4.53 0.54
C PRO A 127 24.84 -5.78 0.10
N TYR A 128 23.53 -5.66 -0.10
CA TYR A 128 22.75 -6.71 -0.76
C TYR A 128 23.19 -6.74 -2.23
N ASP A 129 24.14 -7.60 -2.58
CA ASP A 129 24.64 -7.75 -3.93
C ASP A 129 23.55 -8.38 -4.82
N GLU A 130 23.10 -7.62 -5.82
CA GLU A 130 22.10 -8.07 -6.82
C GLU A 130 22.68 -9.07 -7.85
N GLU A 131 23.93 -9.53 -7.69
CA GLU A 131 24.67 -10.30 -8.71
C GLU A 131 24.57 -11.84 -8.62
N GLU A 132 23.57 -12.42 -7.95
CA GLU A 132 23.27 -13.86 -8.13
C GLU A 132 22.37 -14.11 -9.36
N GLU A 133 22.84 -13.69 -10.54
CA GLU A 133 22.29 -14.17 -11.81
C GLU A 133 23.26 -15.14 -12.51
N SER A 134 23.06 -16.43 -12.23
CA SER A 134 23.43 -17.57 -13.09
C SER A 134 24.93 -17.82 -13.37
N HIS A 135 25.55 -18.71 -12.59
CA HIS A 135 26.59 -19.59 -13.12
C HIS A 135 26.32 -21.06 -12.72
N PRO A 136 25.94 -21.92 -13.68
CA PRO A 136 25.62 -23.32 -13.41
C PRO A 136 26.89 -24.16 -13.45
N HIS A 137 27.78 -24.06 -12.45
CA HIS A 137 28.82 -25.10 -12.27
C HIS A 137 29.60 -25.11 -10.95
N ASP A 138 28.99 -24.87 -9.78
CA ASP A 138 29.70 -25.18 -8.51
C ASP A 138 29.23 -26.52 -7.92
N PRO A 139 30.15 -27.50 -7.73
CA PRO A 139 29.80 -28.77 -7.16
C PRO A 139 29.46 -28.61 -5.67
N VAL A 140 28.32 -29.18 -5.27
CA VAL A 140 27.87 -29.29 -3.88
C VAL A 140 29.03 -29.82 -3.01
N PRO A 141 29.40 -29.16 -1.89
CA PRO A 141 30.45 -29.66 -1.01
C PRO A 141 29.99 -30.98 -0.38
N THR A 142 30.60 -32.10 -0.75
CA THR A 142 30.34 -33.39 -0.11
C THR A 142 30.88 -33.37 1.33
N PRO A 143 30.11 -33.88 2.32
CA PRO A 143 30.57 -33.96 3.70
C PRO A 143 31.84 -34.82 3.79
N ARG A 144 32.89 -34.28 4.42
CA ARG A 144 34.11 -35.06 4.70
C ARG A 144 33.73 -36.26 5.55
N ALA A 145 33.89 -37.46 4.99
CA ALA A 145 33.79 -38.71 5.72
C ALA A 145 34.77 -38.66 6.90
N GLN A 146 34.24 -38.70 8.12
CA GLN A 146 35.03 -38.95 9.32
C GLN A 146 35.60 -40.37 9.18
N GLY A 147 36.91 -40.44 8.97
CA GLY A 147 37.64 -41.70 8.88
C GLY A 147 37.59 -42.44 10.20
N ALA A 148 37.13 -43.68 10.13
CA ALA A 148 37.31 -44.69 11.14
C ALA A 148 38.78 -45.13 11.19
N THR A 149 39.39 -45.04 12.37
CA THR A 149 40.38 -45.99 12.92
C THR A 149 40.44 -45.81 14.43
#